data_AF-A0A2V7F7M7-F1
#
_entry.id   AF-A0A2V7F7M7-F1
#
_cell.length_a   1.000
_cell.length_b   1.000
_cell.length_c   1.000
_cell.angle_alpha   90.00
_cell.angle_beta   90.00
_cell.angle_gamma   90.00
#
_symmetry.space_group_name_H-M   'P 1'
#
loop_
_entity.id
_entity.type
_entity.pdbx_description
1 polymer ?
#
loop_
_entity_poly.entity_id
_entity_poly.type
_entity_poly.pdbx_seq_one_letter_code
_entity_poly.pdbx_strand_id
1 'polypeptide(L)'
;VATLLAQSGFTGPETVFEGEHGFYRAFAGGFDARRLEELLASLGREWELERLTFKPYPCGSIAHPYMDCALRLRELHRLRPDQITDVRCRTAAGPVDRLWEPLAAKQAPRNGYAAKFSLPYLLAVILVKGRAGLAEFEDEAVRDAEVLGVAARVSYELDPTIDYPRQF
;
A
#
# COMPACT_ATOMS: atom_id res chain seq x y z
N VAL A 1 5.90 -27.03 -5.63
CA VAL A 1 5.41 -28.42 -5.83
C VAL A 1 5.00 -28.71 -7.28
N ALA A 2 4.33 -27.79 -7.98
CA ALA A 2 3.89 -28.01 -9.37
C ALA A 2 4.99 -28.49 -10.33
N THR A 3 6.17 -27.84 -10.31
CA THR A 3 7.32 -28.27 -11.14
C THR A 3 7.85 -29.66 -10.78
N LEU A 4 7.88 -30.03 -9.49
CA LEU A 4 8.30 -31.35 -9.02
C LEU A 4 7.32 -32.46 -9.43
N LEU A 5 6.01 -32.17 -9.44
CA LEU A 5 4.98 -33.09 -9.92
C LEU A 5 5.12 -33.35 -11.41
N ALA A 6 5.29 -32.30 -12.21
CA ALA A 6 5.54 -32.42 -13.65
C ALA A 6 6.83 -33.21 -13.94
N GLN A 7 7.91 -32.94 -13.20
CA GLN A 7 9.16 -33.71 -13.30
C GLN A 7 8.97 -35.19 -12.94
N SER A 8 8.02 -35.50 -12.06
CA SER A 8 7.66 -36.87 -11.68
C SER A 8 6.66 -37.53 -12.64
N GLY A 9 6.32 -36.89 -13.76
CA GLY A 9 5.41 -37.41 -14.78
C GLY A 9 3.92 -37.20 -14.50
N PHE A 10 3.56 -36.41 -13.49
CA PHE A 10 2.17 -36.03 -13.24
C PHE A 10 1.71 -35.03 -14.32
N THR A 11 0.56 -35.30 -14.93
CA THR A 11 0.00 -34.47 -16.01
C THR A 11 -1.10 -33.54 -15.51
N GLY A 12 -1.40 -32.49 -16.30
CA GLY A 12 -2.47 -31.54 -16.03
C GLY A 12 -3.08 -31.01 -17.33
N PRO A 13 -4.13 -30.17 -17.26
CA PRO A 13 -4.79 -29.61 -18.43
C PRO A 13 -3.85 -28.73 -19.26
N GLU A 14 -3.81 -28.92 -20.57
CA GLU A 14 -2.93 -28.17 -21.49
C GLU A 14 -3.34 -26.69 -21.62
N THR A 15 -4.63 -26.39 -21.46
CA THR A 15 -5.21 -25.04 -21.61
C THR A 15 -5.62 -24.43 -20.27
N VAL A 16 -4.81 -24.67 -19.23
CA VAL A 16 -5.12 -24.26 -17.83
C VAL A 16 -5.40 -22.76 -17.67
N PHE A 17 -4.87 -21.92 -18.56
CA PHE A 17 -5.09 -20.47 -18.49
C PHE A 17 -6.29 -20.01 -19.33
N GLU A 18 -6.38 -20.46 -20.57
CA GLU A 18 -7.26 -19.92 -21.62
C GLU A 18 -8.48 -20.80 -21.95
N GLY A 19 -8.50 -22.04 -21.47
CA GLY A 19 -9.58 -23.00 -21.70
C GLY A 19 -10.94 -22.51 -21.18
N GLU A 20 -12.01 -23.23 -21.53
CA GLU A 20 -13.38 -22.86 -21.16
C GLU A 20 -13.57 -22.65 -19.64
N HIS A 21 -12.91 -23.47 -18.84
CA HIS A 21 -12.86 -23.35 -17.37
C HIS A 21 -11.49 -22.90 -16.86
N GLY A 22 -10.71 -22.23 -17.73
CA GLY A 22 -9.35 -21.78 -17.46
C GLY A 22 -9.28 -20.58 -16.50
N PHE A 23 -8.08 -20.34 -15.99
CA PHE A 23 -7.78 -19.31 -15.00
C PHE A 23 -8.32 -17.92 -15.36
N TYR A 24 -8.12 -17.47 -16.61
CA TYR A 24 -8.50 -16.11 -17.01
C TYR A 24 -10.01 -15.90 -16.95
N ARG A 25 -10.80 -16.88 -17.38
CA ARG A 25 -12.26 -16.81 -17.31
C ARG A 25 -12.76 -16.86 -15.87
N ALA A 26 -12.13 -17.66 -15.02
CA ALA A 26 -12.53 -17.82 -13.62
C ALA A 26 -12.15 -16.61 -12.74
N PHE A 27 -10.98 -15.99 -12.98
CA PHE A 27 -10.40 -15.01 -12.04
C PHE A 27 -10.06 -13.65 -12.65
N ALA A 28 -9.98 -13.53 -13.97
CA ALA A 28 -9.56 -12.30 -14.66
C ALA A 28 -10.68 -11.59 -15.44
N GLY A 29 -11.94 -12.00 -15.23
CA GLY A 29 -13.10 -11.40 -15.89
C GLY A 29 -13.27 -11.82 -17.36
N GLY A 30 -12.59 -12.86 -17.80
CA GLY A 30 -12.65 -13.37 -19.17
C GLY A 30 -11.26 -13.66 -19.75
N PHE A 31 -11.24 -14.20 -20.97
CA PHE A 31 -10.02 -14.38 -21.73
C PHE A 31 -10.03 -13.48 -22.98
N ASP A 32 -9.00 -12.65 -23.11
CA ASP A 32 -8.74 -11.80 -24.26
C ASP A 32 -7.35 -12.14 -24.82
N ALA A 33 -7.33 -12.86 -25.93
CA ALA A 33 -6.11 -13.31 -26.58
C ALA A 33 -5.25 -12.14 -27.06
N ARG A 34 -5.86 -11.08 -27.59
CA ARG A 34 -5.13 -9.92 -28.10
C ARG A 34 -4.44 -9.18 -26.96
N ARG A 35 -5.13 -9.00 -25.83
CA ARG A 35 -4.52 -8.38 -24.65
C ARG A 35 -3.35 -9.22 -24.12
N LEU A 36 -3.47 -10.55 -24.14
CA LEU A 36 -2.37 -11.43 -23.74
C LEU A 36 -1.17 -11.30 -24.69
N GLU A 37 -1.41 -11.28 -26.01
CA GLU A 37 -0.35 -11.05 -27.00
C GLU A 37 0.35 -9.71 -26.79
N GLU A 38 -0.40 -8.63 -26.53
CA GLU A 38 0.16 -7.31 -26.22
C GLU A 38 1.03 -7.33 -24.95
N LEU A 39 0.58 -8.02 -23.88
CA LEU A 39 1.36 -8.18 -22.65
C LEU A 39 2.63 -9.02 -22.83
N LEU A 40 2.60 -10.01 -23.72
CA LEU A 40 3.73 -10.88 -24.01
C LEU A 40 4.64 -10.33 -25.11
N ALA A 41 4.25 -9.25 -25.78
CA ALA A 41 4.97 -8.72 -26.93
C ALA A 41 6.44 -8.42 -26.60
N SER A 42 6.73 -7.95 -25.37
CA SER A 42 8.07 -7.59 -24.91
C SER A 42 8.84 -8.73 -24.23
N LEU A 43 8.27 -9.95 -24.17
CA LEU A 43 8.89 -11.08 -23.48
C LEU A 43 10.29 -11.39 -24.02
N GLY A 44 11.26 -11.48 -23.10
CA GLY A 44 12.67 -11.69 -23.43
C GLY A 44 13.42 -10.45 -23.95
N ARG A 45 12.74 -9.31 -24.08
CA ARG A 45 13.34 -8.02 -24.50
C ARG A 45 13.30 -6.98 -23.38
N GLU A 46 12.17 -6.86 -22.69
CA GLU A 46 12.01 -5.93 -21.57
C GLU A 46 11.89 -6.71 -20.25
N TRP A 47 12.59 -6.22 -19.24
CA TRP A 47 12.61 -6.83 -17.91
C TRP A 47 11.92 -5.89 -16.92
N GLU A 48 10.88 -6.38 -16.24
CA GLU A 48 10.16 -5.63 -15.22
C GLU A 48 11.02 -5.31 -13.97
N LEU A 49 12.19 -5.94 -13.83
CA LEU A 49 13.10 -5.73 -12.71
C LEU A 49 13.50 -4.26 -12.56
N GLU A 50 13.71 -3.55 -13.67
CA GLU A 50 14.09 -2.13 -13.69
C GLU A 50 12.95 -1.20 -13.24
N ARG A 51 11.71 -1.70 -13.23
CA ARG A 51 10.52 -0.96 -12.80
C ARG A 51 10.15 -1.26 -11.34
N LEU A 52 10.90 -2.11 -10.65
CA LEU A 52 10.67 -2.39 -9.24
C LEU A 52 11.00 -1.17 -8.38
N THR A 53 10.16 -0.95 -7.37
CA THR A 53 10.37 0.11 -6.38
C THR A 53 10.80 -0.50 -5.05
N PHE A 54 11.88 0.02 -4.47
CA PHE A 54 12.27 -0.29 -3.10
C PHE A 54 11.41 0.51 -2.13
N LYS A 55 10.82 -0.16 -1.14
CA LYS A 55 9.99 0.49 -0.14
C LYS A 55 10.87 1.21 0.88
N PRO A 56 10.79 2.54 1.02
CA PRO A 56 11.52 3.27 2.07
C PRO A 56 10.90 3.01 3.46
N TYR A 57 9.60 2.70 3.51
CA TYR A 57 8.87 2.43 4.74
C TYR A 57 8.25 1.02 4.71
N PRO A 58 8.26 0.26 5.83
CA PRO A 58 7.75 -1.10 5.91
C PRO A 58 6.21 -1.15 6.06
N CYS A 59 5.49 -0.41 5.22
CA CYS A 59 4.03 -0.29 5.19
C CYS A 59 3.47 -0.36 3.75
N GLY A 60 2.15 -0.14 3.58
CA GLY A 60 1.52 -0.10 2.26
C GLY A 60 2.04 1.07 1.40
N SER A 61 2.47 0.79 0.16
CA SER A 61 3.11 1.80 -0.73
C SER A 61 2.22 2.99 -1.07
N ILE A 62 0.90 2.81 -1.03
CA ILE A 62 -0.09 3.88 -1.21
C ILE A 62 0.08 5.00 -0.15
N ALA A 63 0.62 4.67 1.03
CA ALA A 63 0.89 5.62 2.11
C ALA A 63 2.14 6.48 1.86
N HIS A 64 3.09 5.98 1.07
CA HIS A 64 4.44 6.55 1.00
C HIS A 64 4.45 8.01 0.53
N PRO A 65 3.67 8.43 -0.49
CA PRO A 65 3.62 9.84 -0.87
C PRO A 65 3.15 10.76 0.26
N TYR A 66 2.17 10.33 1.06
CA TYR A 66 1.69 11.11 2.21
C TYR A 66 2.80 11.24 3.27
N MET A 67 3.51 10.15 3.54
CA MET A 67 4.62 10.10 4.50
C MET A 67 5.77 11.01 4.06
N ASP A 68 6.13 11.00 2.78
CA ASP A 68 7.18 11.88 2.24
C ASP A 68 6.77 13.36 2.33
N CYS A 69 5.51 13.69 2.03
CA CYS A 69 4.98 15.04 2.22
C CYS A 69 5.04 15.47 3.70
N ALA A 70 4.64 14.59 4.62
CA ALA A 70 4.69 14.87 6.05
C ALA A 70 6.12 15.10 6.54
N LEU A 71 7.08 14.28 6.11
CA LEU A 71 8.50 14.45 6.44
C LEU A 71 9.01 15.78 5.91
N ARG A 72 8.69 16.11 4.65
CA ARG A 72 9.12 17.36 4.03
C ARG A 72 8.56 18.59 4.74
N LEU A 73 7.28 18.57 5.12
CA LEU A 73 6.64 19.65 5.88
C LEU A 73 7.27 19.80 7.27
N ARG A 74 7.51 18.69 7.96
CA ARG A 74 8.21 18.67 9.26
C ARG A 74 9.59 19.33 9.15
N GLU A 75 10.38 18.97 8.15
CA GLU A 75 11.73 19.51 7.96
C GLU A 75 11.72 20.99 7.56
N LEU A 76 10.86 21.36 6.60
CA LEU A 76 10.80 22.72 6.08
C LEU A 76 10.39 23.73 7.15
N HIS A 77 9.41 23.37 7.98
CA HIS A 77 8.86 24.27 9.00
C HIS A 77 9.37 23.98 10.42
N ARG A 78 10.21 22.96 10.59
CA ARG A 78 10.65 22.47 11.91
C ARG A 78 9.48 22.23 12.86
N LEU A 79 8.40 21.64 12.32
CA LEU A 79 7.16 21.41 13.06
C LEU A 79 7.45 20.55 14.29
N ARG A 80 6.99 21.03 15.44
CA ARG A 80 6.93 20.20 16.64
C ARG A 80 5.54 19.60 16.80
N PRO A 81 5.42 18.37 17.35
CA PRO A 81 4.14 17.69 17.53
C PRO A 81 3.07 18.52 18.27
N ASP A 82 3.49 19.30 19.27
CA ASP A 82 2.62 20.16 20.08
C ASP A 82 1.94 21.27 19.27
N GLN A 83 2.49 21.63 18.10
CA GLN A 83 1.98 22.70 17.24
C GLN A 83 0.94 22.22 16.23
N ILE A 84 0.78 20.90 16.07
CA ILE A 84 -0.08 20.31 15.04
C ILE A 84 -1.51 20.23 15.56
N THR A 85 -2.40 21.10 15.09
CA THR A 85 -3.80 21.13 15.52
C THR A 85 -4.71 20.22 14.69
N ASP A 86 -4.46 20.08 13.40
CA ASP A 86 -5.21 19.24 12.46
C ASP A 86 -4.31 18.85 11.27
N VAL A 87 -4.51 17.65 10.73
CA VAL A 87 -3.91 17.21 9.46
C VAL A 87 -5.03 16.66 8.59
N ARG A 88 -5.25 17.27 7.42
CA ARG A 88 -6.24 16.81 6.44
C ARG A 88 -5.57 16.42 5.13
N CYS A 89 -5.75 15.17 4.73
CA CYS A 89 -5.16 14.63 3.51
C CYS A 89 -6.22 14.45 2.42
N ARG A 90 -5.95 14.97 1.22
CA ARG A 90 -6.77 14.70 0.04
C ARG A 90 -6.50 13.28 -0.44
N THR A 91 -7.54 12.48 -0.67
CA THR A 91 -7.41 11.08 -1.07
C THR A 91 -8.49 10.66 -2.07
N ALA A 92 -8.20 9.68 -2.92
CA ALA A 92 -9.22 9.07 -3.77
C ALA A 92 -10.09 8.09 -2.97
N ALA A 93 -11.22 7.65 -3.53
CA ALA A 93 -12.09 6.68 -2.85
C ALA A 93 -11.44 5.31 -2.65
N GLY A 94 -10.61 4.84 -3.59
CA GLY A 94 -10.06 3.47 -3.59
C GLY A 94 -9.29 3.07 -2.31
N PRO A 95 -8.40 3.90 -1.74
CA PRO A 95 -7.65 3.55 -0.54
C PRO A 95 -8.44 3.67 0.78
N VAL A 96 -9.62 4.28 0.78
CA VAL A 96 -10.36 4.68 2.00
C VAL A 96 -10.60 3.50 2.93
N ASP A 97 -11.29 2.47 2.45
CA ASP A 97 -11.64 1.30 3.26
C ASP A 97 -10.42 0.58 3.83
N ARG A 98 -9.29 0.63 3.11
CA ARG A 98 -8.08 -0.09 3.51
C ARG A 98 -7.22 0.71 4.48
N LEU A 99 -7.07 2.01 4.28
CA LEU A 99 -6.04 2.81 4.94
C LEU A 99 -6.58 3.91 5.86
N TRP A 100 -7.83 4.32 5.65
CA TRP A 100 -8.45 5.42 6.37
C TRP A 100 -9.58 4.95 7.29
N GLU A 101 -10.36 3.94 6.90
CA GLU A 101 -11.52 3.49 7.68
C GLU A 101 -11.30 2.12 8.35
N PRO A 102 -11.97 1.85 9.49
CA PRO A 102 -12.67 2.81 10.35
C PRO A 102 -11.69 3.82 10.98
N LEU A 103 -11.96 5.12 10.85
CA LEU A 103 -11.00 6.18 11.19
C LEU A 103 -10.43 6.05 12.61
N ALA A 104 -11.29 5.83 13.61
CA ALA A 104 -10.85 5.65 14.99
C ALA A 104 -9.84 4.48 15.15
N ALA A 105 -10.02 3.37 14.44
CA ALA A 105 -9.10 2.24 14.47
C ALA A 105 -7.80 2.53 13.72
N LYS A 106 -7.82 3.43 12.73
CA LYS A 106 -6.62 3.89 12.02
C LYS A 106 -5.84 4.95 12.80
N GLN A 107 -6.53 5.76 13.61
CA GLN A 107 -5.93 6.73 14.53
C GLN A 107 -5.30 6.05 15.76
N ALA A 108 -5.88 4.93 16.21
CA ALA A 108 -5.36 4.13 17.32
C ALA A 108 -5.27 2.63 16.93
N PRO A 109 -4.29 2.24 16.09
CA PRO A 109 -4.13 0.86 15.69
C PRO A 109 -3.78 -0.03 16.89
N ARG A 110 -4.33 -1.24 16.91
CA ARG A 110 -4.24 -2.15 18.08
C ARG A 110 -2.86 -2.80 18.25
N ASN A 111 -2.08 -2.88 17.17
CA ASN A 111 -0.78 -3.55 17.12
C ASN A 111 0.02 -3.07 15.89
N GLY A 112 1.28 -3.51 15.83
CA GLY A 112 2.24 -3.22 14.77
C GLY A 112 1.78 -3.60 13.37
N TYR A 113 1.08 -4.72 13.24
CA TYR A 113 0.54 -5.15 11.95
C TYR A 113 -0.54 -4.19 11.45
N ALA A 114 -1.50 -3.84 12.31
CA ALA A 114 -2.56 -2.90 11.97
C ALA A 114 -2.01 -1.51 11.62
N ALA A 115 -0.98 -1.06 12.34
CA ALA A 115 -0.32 0.22 12.09
C ALA A 115 0.24 0.39 10.66
N LYS A 116 0.68 -0.71 10.02
CA LYS A 116 1.18 -0.69 8.62
C LYS A 116 0.12 -0.34 7.58
N PHE A 117 -1.16 -0.35 7.97
CA PHE A 117 -2.30 -0.04 7.13
C PHE A 117 -3.12 1.13 7.68
N SER A 118 -2.50 2.02 8.46
CA SER A 118 -3.18 3.13 9.13
C SER A 118 -2.55 4.46 8.73
N LEU A 119 -3.12 5.16 7.75
CA LEU A 119 -2.57 6.47 7.33
C LEU A 119 -2.44 7.49 8.47
N PRO A 120 -3.42 7.64 9.37
CA PRO A 120 -3.28 8.52 10.53
C PRO A 120 -2.04 8.23 11.39
N TYR A 121 -1.84 6.95 11.76
CA TYR A 121 -0.66 6.54 12.52
C TYR A 121 0.64 6.75 11.74
N LEU A 122 0.66 6.36 10.46
CA LEU A 122 1.85 6.47 9.60
C LEU A 122 2.32 7.92 9.47
N LEU A 123 1.40 8.87 9.30
CA LEU A 123 1.72 10.30 9.24
C LEU A 123 2.18 10.83 10.59
N ALA A 124 1.51 10.42 11.67
CA ALA A 124 1.89 10.83 13.01
C ALA A 124 3.30 10.36 13.40
N VAL A 125 3.67 9.12 13.07
CA VAL A 125 5.03 8.61 13.29
C VAL A 125 6.07 9.48 12.59
N ILE A 126 5.83 9.86 11.33
CA ILE A 126 6.73 10.74 10.60
C ILE A 126 6.79 12.14 11.19
N LEU A 127 5.64 12.73 11.51
CA LEU A 127 5.57 14.09 12.08
C LEU A 127 6.25 14.18 13.46
N VAL A 128 6.14 13.13 14.26
CA VAL A 128 6.73 13.06 15.61
C VAL A 128 8.20 12.64 15.56
N LYS A 129 8.48 11.45 15.01
CA LYS A 129 9.79 10.82 15.08
C LYS A 129 10.71 11.18 13.91
N GLY A 130 10.15 11.66 12.79
CA GLY A 130 10.91 11.98 11.58
C GLY A 130 11.36 10.75 10.78
N ARG A 131 10.89 9.56 11.14
CA ARG A 131 11.27 8.29 10.51
C ARG A 131 10.20 7.23 10.77
N ALA A 132 10.14 6.21 9.93
CA ALA A 132 9.28 5.04 10.12
C ALA A 132 10.04 3.75 9.73
N GLY A 133 10.94 3.32 10.60
CA GLY A 133 11.64 2.04 10.48
C GLY A 133 10.86 0.89 11.11
N LEU A 134 11.44 -0.31 11.16
CA LEU A 134 10.77 -1.49 11.74
C LEU A 134 10.38 -1.29 13.22
N ALA A 135 11.21 -0.59 13.99
CA ALA A 135 10.98 -0.33 15.41
C ALA A 135 9.69 0.46 15.66
N GLU A 136 9.35 1.41 14.78
CA GLU A 136 8.10 2.19 14.89
C GLU A 136 6.83 1.38 14.54
N PHE A 137 6.97 0.10 14.19
CA PHE A 137 5.86 -0.85 14.00
C PHE A 137 5.91 -2.01 14.99
N GLU A 138 6.71 -1.93 16.05
CA GLU A 138 6.58 -2.85 17.17
C GLU A 138 5.34 -2.52 17.99
N ASP A 139 4.70 -3.53 18.58
CA ASP A 139 3.45 -3.37 19.32
C ASP A 139 3.56 -2.34 20.46
N GLU A 140 4.73 -2.24 21.08
CA GLU A 140 5.01 -1.25 22.12
C GLU A 140 5.13 0.16 21.55
N ALA A 141 5.84 0.33 20.43
CA ALA A 141 6.01 1.63 19.78
C ALA A 141 4.67 2.22 19.30
N VAL A 142 3.74 1.35 18.87
CA VAL A 142 2.39 1.76 18.44
C VAL A 142 1.58 2.41 19.57
N ARG A 143 1.95 2.17 20.83
CA ARG A 143 1.26 2.74 22.00
C ARG A 143 1.83 4.09 22.45
N ASP A 144 2.82 4.64 21.73
CA ASP A 144 3.40 5.95 22.04
C ASP A 144 2.31 7.04 22.04
N ALA A 145 2.09 7.64 23.21
CA ALA A 145 1.02 8.61 23.43
C ALA A 145 1.18 9.91 22.63
N GLU A 146 2.41 10.32 22.31
CA GLU A 146 2.67 11.51 21.49
C GLU A 146 2.30 11.24 20.03
N VAL A 147 2.67 10.06 19.53
CA VAL A 147 2.28 9.61 18.17
C VAL A 147 0.77 9.46 18.07
N LEU A 148 0.14 8.77 19.02
CA LEU A 148 -1.32 8.60 19.02
C LEU A 148 -2.06 9.94 19.17
N GLY A 149 -1.50 10.88 19.94
CA GLY A 149 -2.04 12.22 20.10
C GLY A 149 -2.07 13.02 18.79
N VAL A 150 -1.03 12.90 17.96
CA VAL A 150 -1.02 13.47 16.60
C VAL A 150 -1.94 12.68 15.68
N ALA A 151 -1.91 11.35 15.71
CA ALA A 151 -2.71 10.49 14.84
C ALA A 151 -4.22 10.77 14.99
N ALA A 152 -4.70 11.04 16.20
CA ALA A 152 -6.08 11.42 16.48
C ALA A 152 -6.55 12.71 15.77
N ARG A 153 -5.62 13.54 15.29
CA ARG A 153 -5.87 14.79 14.56
C ARG A 153 -5.71 14.63 13.05
N VAL A 154 -5.37 13.43 12.57
CA VAL A 154 -5.20 13.14 11.15
C VAL A 154 -6.50 12.59 10.59
N SER A 155 -6.97 13.21 9.52
CA SER A 155 -8.18 12.88 8.78
C SER A 155 -7.95 12.98 7.28
N TYR A 156 -8.95 12.59 6.50
CA TYR A 156 -8.92 12.72 5.05
C TYR A 156 -10.13 13.48 4.52
N GLU A 157 -10.00 13.97 3.30
CA GLU A 157 -11.11 14.44 2.49
C GLU A 157 -11.03 13.78 1.11
N LEU A 158 -12.19 13.43 0.56
CA LEU A 158 -12.25 12.86 -0.78
C LEU A 158 -11.97 13.94 -1.82
N ASP A 159 -11.09 13.60 -2.76
CA ASP A 159 -10.77 14.44 -3.89
C ASP A 159 -10.99 13.67 -5.20
N PRO A 160 -12.06 14.00 -5.95
CA PRO A 160 -12.38 13.29 -7.19
C PRO A 160 -11.38 13.56 -8.32
N THR A 161 -10.48 14.54 -8.15
CA THR A 161 -9.41 14.82 -9.13
C THR A 161 -8.20 13.90 -8.98
N ILE A 162 -8.11 13.14 -7.88
CA ILE A 162 -7.05 12.16 -7.68
C ILE A 162 -7.43 10.87 -8.42
N ASP A 163 -6.75 10.66 -9.54
CA ASP A 163 -6.89 9.48 -10.38
C ASP A 163 -6.16 8.28 -9.75
N TYR A 164 -6.86 7.51 -8.92
CA TYR A 164 -6.35 6.32 -8.27
C TYR A 164 -7.31 5.12 -8.35
N PRO A 165 -6.81 3.91 -8.66
CA PRO A 165 -5.47 3.64 -9.18
C PRO A 165 -5.43 3.92 -10.70
N ARG A 166 -4.60 4.86 -11.16
CA ARG A 166 -4.36 5.07 -12.60
C ARG A 166 -3.54 3.93 -13.22
N GLN A 167 -2.58 3.41 -12.46
CA GLN A 167 -1.72 2.27 -12.81
C GLN A 167 -1.39 1.49 -11.53
N PHE A 168 -1.29 0.16 -11.65
CA PHE A 168 -0.73 -0.72 -10.61
C PHE A 168 0.72 -1.05 -10.94
#